data_AF-A0A0B8PEM7-F1
#
_entry.id   AF-A0A0B8PEM7-F1
#
_cell.length_a   1.000
_cell.length_b   1.000
_cell.length_c   1.000
_cell.angle_alpha   90.00
_cell.angle_beta   90.00
_cell.angle_gamma   90.00
#
_symmetry.space_group_name_H-M   'P 1'
#
loop_
_entity.id
_entity.type
_entity.pdbx_description
1 polymer ?
#
loop_
_entity_poly.entity_id
_entity_poly.type
_entity_poly.pdbx_seq_one_letter_code
_entity_poly.pdbx_strand_id
1 'polypeptide(L)'
;MCGDEPIAEQAPFFNKELSNTHDYEGNSRLGFIYQDIWHRLFEESGDFDIRESELQLFDEKKTIGELDFILKNQSNGEFEHWEVAIKFYLLKGGLWYGPNAIDRLDKKFKHMLERQLQHGQQPYFKALYPEYQNLTPKLMMQGRLYTNPFSNEETPTV
;
A
#
# COMPACT_ATOMS: atom_id res chain seq x y z
N MET A 1 17.31 -17.25 1.38
CA MET A 1 16.62 -16.69 2.55
C MET A 1 15.25 -16.29 2.07
N CYS A 2 14.25 -17.14 2.31
CA CYS A 2 12.87 -16.89 1.94
C CYS A 2 12.29 -15.99 3.03
N GLY A 3 12.46 -14.68 2.89
CA GLY A 3 11.65 -13.74 3.66
C GLY A 3 10.24 -13.82 3.10
N ASP A 4 9.23 -13.83 3.97
CA ASP A 4 7.83 -13.80 3.56
C ASP A 4 7.64 -12.73 2.49
N GLU A 5 6.90 -13.05 1.42
CA GLU A 5 6.63 -12.07 0.37
C GLU A 5 5.99 -10.83 1.01
N PRO A 6 6.43 -9.62 0.64
CA PRO A 6 5.93 -8.41 1.28
C PRO A 6 4.46 -8.15 0.94
N ILE A 7 3.85 -8.96 0.08
CA ILE A 7 2.47 -8.83 -0.36
C ILE A 7 1.55 -9.41 0.72
N ALA A 8 0.72 -8.56 1.30
CA ALA A 8 -0.35 -9.00 2.18
C ALA A 8 -1.54 -9.46 1.31
N GLU A 9 -1.72 -10.79 1.20
CA GLU A 9 -2.82 -11.38 0.43
C GLU A 9 -4.20 -11.04 1.01
N GLN A 10 -4.28 -10.86 2.32
CA GLN A 10 -5.51 -10.60 3.06
C GLN A 10 -5.31 -9.45 4.04
N ALA A 11 -6.38 -8.70 4.29
CA ALA A 11 -6.37 -7.68 5.32
C ALA A 11 -6.12 -8.32 6.70
N PRO A 12 -5.33 -7.67 7.58
CA PRO A 12 -5.00 -8.22 8.89
C PRO A 12 -6.17 -8.13 9.89
N PHE A 13 -7.37 -7.73 9.43
CA PHE A 13 -8.55 -7.56 10.27
C PHE A 13 -9.56 -8.68 9.98
N PHE A 14 -10.03 -9.37 11.02
CA PHE A 14 -11.10 -10.35 10.90
C PHE A 14 -12.46 -9.72 11.25
N ASN A 15 -13.39 -9.71 10.29
CA ASN A 15 -14.81 -9.32 10.49
C ASN A 15 -15.02 -7.99 11.22
N LYS A 16 -14.18 -6.99 10.95
CA LYS A 16 -14.32 -5.66 11.55
C LYS A 16 -15.05 -4.74 10.59
N GLU A 17 -16.33 -4.50 10.88
CA GLU A 17 -17.05 -3.38 10.27
C GLU A 17 -16.62 -2.09 10.97
N LEU A 18 -16.35 -1.05 10.20
CA LEU A 18 -16.06 0.27 10.77
C LEU A 18 -17.26 0.72 11.58
N SER A 19 -17.04 0.99 12.86
CA SER A 19 -18.11 1.38 13.79
C SER A 19 -18.76 2.71 13.41
N ASN A 20 -18.03 3.56 12.66
CA ASN A 20 -18.47 4.89 12.29
C ASN A 20 -18.12 5.23 10.83
N THR A 21 -19.14 5.25 9.96
CA THR A 21 -19.01 5.67 8.56
C THR A 21 -19.29 7.17 8.47
N HIS A 22 -18.49 8.01 9.13
CA HIS A 22 -18.49 9.42 8.79
C HIS A 22 -18.05 9.59 7.33
N ASP A 23 -18.66 10.55 6.65
CA ASP A 23 -18.30 10.89 5.29
C ASP A 23 -16.89 11.49 5.27
N TYR A 24 -16.01 10.93 4.42
CA TYR A 24 -14.67 11.44 4.25
C TYR A 24 -14.71 12.81 3.56
N GLU A 25 -14.26 13.86 4.26
CA GLU A 25 -14.33 15.26 3.79
C GLU A 25 -13.07 15.71 3.02
N GLY A 26 -12.09 14.82 2.84
CA GLY A 26 -10.82 15.13 2.17
C GLY A 26 -10.87 15.02 0.64
N ASN A 27 -9.75 14.63 0.05
CA ASN A 27 -9.64 14.56 -1.42
C ASN A 27 -10.45 13.41 -2.01
N SER A 28 -11.44 13.69 -2.85
CA SER A 28 -12.34 12.68 -3.42
C SER A 28 -11.69 11.65 -4.36
N ARG A 29 -10.38 11.78 -4.66
CA ARG A 29 -9.64 10.72 -5.35
C ARG A 29 -9.62 9.46 -4.48
N LEU A 30 -10.04 8.35 -5.09
CA LEU A 30 -10.22 7.07 -4.43
C LEU A 30 -9.02 6.57 -3.62
N GLY A 31 -7.79 6.89 -4.02
CA GLY A 31 -6.59 6.52 -3.24
C GLY A 31 -6.58 7.12 -1.84
N PHE A 32 -6.97 8.40 -1.69
CA PHE A 32 -7.02 9.06 -0.38
C PHE A 32 -8.15 8.51 0.49
N ILE A 33 -9.32 8.28 -0.10
CA ILE A 33 -10.45 7.63 0.59
C ILE A 33 -10.05 6.24 1.10
N TYR A 34 -9.35 5.47 0.26
CA TYR A 34 -8.92 4.12 0.62
C TYR A 34 -7.90 4.12 1.75
N GLN A 35 -6.92 5.02 1.71
CA GLN A 35 -5.95 5.18 2.79
C GLN A 35 -6.61 5.61 4.11
N ASP A 36 -7.56 6.54 4.07
CA ASP A 36 -8.34 6.93 5.25
C ASP A 36 -9.15 5.77 5.85
N ILE A 37 -9.76 4.94 5.01
CA ILE A 37 -10.43 3.70 5.47
C ILE A 37 -9.43 2.78 6.17
N TRP A 38 -8.24 2.58 5.60
CA TRP A 38 -7.19 1.77 6.22
C TRP A 38 -6.71 2.33 7.55
N HIS A 39 -6.51 3.65 7.63
CA HIS A 39 -6.16 4.35 8.85
C HIS A 39 -7.18 4.05 9.96
N ARG A 40 -8.47 4.26 9.67
CA ARG A 40 -9.56 3.99 10.62
C ARG A 40 -9.64 2.51 11.01
N LEU A 41 -9.43 1.60 10.07
CA LEU A 41 -9.43 0.17 10.37
C LEU A 41 -8.28 -0.21 11.31
N PHE A 42 -7.07 0.35 11.12
CA PHE A 42 -5.97 0.15 12.05
C PHE A 42 -6.29 0.71 13.44
N GLU A 43 -6.79 1.95 13.53
CA GLU A 43 -7.19 2.57 14.80
C GLU A 43 -8.24 1.74 15.55
N GLU A 44 -9.29 1.32 14.85
CA GLU A 44 -10.35 0.54 15.47
C GLU A 44 -9.89 -0.87 15.82
N SER A 45 -8.98 -1.48 15.04
CA SER A 45 -8.51 -2.86 15.25
C SER A 45 -8.05 -3.11 16.69
N GLY A 46 -7.25 -2.19 17.24
CA GLY A 46 -6.53 -2.37 18.49
C GLY A 46 -5.35 -3.36 18.39
N ASP A 47 -5.18 -4.03 17.25
CA ASP A 47 -4.10 -5.01 17.01
C ASP A 47 -2.79 -4.31 16.62
N PHE A 48 -2.88 -3.04 16.19
CA PHE A 48 -1.76 -2.22 15.73
C PHE A 48 -1.78 -0.85 16.40
N ASP A 49 -0.60 -0.37 16.82
CA ASP A 49 -0.41 1.04 17.13
C ASP A 49 0.06 1.77 15.88
N ILE A 50 -0.69 2.78 15.43
CA ILE A 50 -0.20 3.69 14.39
C ILE A 50 0.88 4.59 15.01
N ARG A 51 2.09 4.52 14.47
CA ARG A 51 3.23 5.36 14.90
C ARG A 51 3.39 6.56 14.01
N GLU A 52 3.32 6.34 12.71
CA GLU A 52 3.32 7.39 11.69
C GLU A 52 2.30 7.04 10.62
N SER A 53 1.68 8.06 10.04
CA SER A 53 0.80 7.97 8.88
C SER A 53 1.14 9.10 7.92
N GLU A 54 1.18 8.85 6.62
CA GLU A 54 1.53 9.85 5.59
C GLU A 54 2.91 10.50 5.82
N LEU A 55 3.89 9.70 6.20
CA LEU A 55 5.22 10.19 6.55
C LEU A 55 5.98 10.62 5.29
N GLN A 56 6.11 11.93 5.09
CA GLN A 56 6.90 12.48 3.97
C GLN A 56 8.40 12.31 4.22
N LEU A 57 9.10 11.77 3.22
CA LEU A 57 10.53 11.56 3.26
C LEU A 57 11.26 12.64 2.45
N PHE A 58 12.27 13.24 3.08
CA PHE A 58 13.06 14.31 2.48
C PHE A 58 14.55 13.97 2.42
N ASP A 59 15.19 14.37 1.33
CA ASP A 59 16.64 14.41 1.17
C ASP A 59 17.06 15.83 0.78
N GLU A 60 17.82 16.51 1.64
CA GLU A 60 18.36 17.85 1.42
C GLU A 60 17.37 18.90 0.83
N LYS A 61 16.08 18.80 1.20
CA LYS A 61 14.90 19.61 0.77
C LYS A 61 14.10 19.09 -0.44
N LYS A 62 14.44 17.93 -0.99
CA LYS A 62 13.64 17.26 -2.02
C LYS A 62 12.78 16.18 -1.38
N THR A 63 11.48 16.18 -1.65
CA THR A 63 10.62 15.03 -1.34
C THR A 63 11.05 13.87 -2.21
N ILE A 64 11.51 12.80 -1.57
CA ILE A 64 12.00 11.60 -2.25
C ILE A 64 10.99 10.46 -2.22
N GLY A 65 9.98 10.55 -1.37
CA GLY A 65 8.88 9.62 -1.26
C GLY A 65 7.99 9.92 -0.06
N GLU A 66 7.04 9.04 0.18
CA GLU A 66 6.17 9.00 1.35
C GLU A 66 6.04 7.54 1.80
N LEU A 67 5.74 7.33 3.08
CA LEU A 67 5.27 6.04 3.58
C LEU A 67 3.83 6.21 4.06
N ASP A 68 2.95 5.31 3.63
CA ASP A 68 1.53 5.39 4.00
C ASP A 68 1.37 5.19 5.52
N PHE A 69 1.95 4.11 6.08
CA PHE A 69 1.91 3.83 7.51
C PHE A 69 3.19 3.20 8.07
N ILE A 70 3.53 3.59 9.30
CA ILE A 70 4.42 2.83 10.19
C ILE A 70 3.60 2.37 11.38
N LEU A 71 3.48 1.07 11.55
CA LEU A 71 2.68 0.43 12.58
C LEU A 71 3.57 -0.34 13.55
N LYS A 72 3.13 -0.45 14.80
CA LYS A 72 3.66 -1.45 15.73
C LYS A 72 2.61 -2.54 15.92
N ASN A 73 2.93 -3.75 15.49
CA ASN A 73 2.06 -4.91 15.68
C ASN A 73 2.09 -5.33 17.16
N GLN A 74 0.94 -5.29 17.82
CA GLN A 74 0.86 -5.55 19.26
C GLN A 74 1.08 -7.02 19.61
N SER A 75 0.82 -7.95 18.67
CA SER A 75 0.93 -9.39 18.93
C SER A 75 2.37 -9.88 19.07
N ASN A 76 3.30 -9.32 18.27
CA ASN A 76 4.71 -9.71 18.22
C ASN A 76 5.68 -8.57 18.60
N GLY A 77 5.19 -7.33 18.69
CA GLY A 77 5.97 -6.14 19.03
C GLY A 77 6.80 -5.57 17.88
N GLU A 78 6.67 -6.10 16.66
CA GLU A 78 7.45 -5.69 15.49
C GLU A 78 6.93 -4.39 14.87
N PHE A 79 7.83 -3.65 14.21
CA PHE A 79 7.45 -2.50 13.40
C PHE A 79 7.23 -2.90 11.95
N GLU A 80 6.12 -2.47 11.37
CA GLU A 80 5.72 -2.78 10.01
C GLU A 80 5.52 -1.49 9.22
N HIS A 81 6.07 -1.43 8.00
CA HIS A 81 5.79 -0.38 7.03
C HIS A 81 4.73 -0.90 6.07
N TRP A 82 3.56 -0.28 6.06
CA TRP A 82 2.49 -0.64 5.15
C TRP A 82 2.38 0.39 4.02
N GLU A 83 2.32 -0.12 2.79
CA GLU A 83 1.84 0.59 1.61
C GLU A 83 0.46 0.03 1.25
N VAL A 84 -0.54 0.90 1.07
CA VAL A 84 -1.90 0.50 0.70
C VAL A 84 -2.30 1.13 -0.62
N ALA A 85 -2.80 0.31 -1.54
CA ALA A 85 -3.24 0.79 -2.84
C ALA A 85 -4.54 0.12 -3.26
N ILE A 86 -5.46 0.90 -3.84
CA ILE A 86 -6.61 0.38 -4.59
C ILE A 86 -6.46 0.72 -6.06
N LYS A 87 -6.57 -0.30 -6.94
CA LYS A 87 -6.29 -0.14 -8.37
C LYS A 87 -7.23 -0.93 -9.27
N PHE A 88 -7.53 -0.33 -10.42
CA PHE A 88 -8.44 -0.87 -11.42
C PHE A 88 -7.75 -0.85 -12.77
N TYR A 89 -7.68 -2.02 -13.41
CA TYR A 89 -6.99 -2.16 -14.70
C TYR A 89 -7.86 -2.89 -15.72
N LEU A 90 -7.82 -2.45 -16.97
CA LEU A 90 -8.47 -3.08 -18.10
C LEU A 90 -7.43 -3.85 -18.93
N LEU A 91 -7.73 -5.09 -19.28
CA LEU A 91 -6.94 -5.87 -20.22
C LEU A 91 -7.04 -5.26 -21.62
N LYS A 92 -5.89 -4.98 -22.23
CA LYS A 92 -5.79 -4.60 -23.63
C LYS A 92 -4.45 -5.02 -24.20
N GLY A 93 -4.45 -5.87 -25.23
CA GLY A 93 -3.24 -6.30 -25.92
C GLY A 93 -2.26 -7.04 -25.01
N GLY A 94 -2.78 -7.88 -24.10
CA GLY A 94 -1.98 -8.65 -23.15
C GLY A 94 -1.40 -7.84 -21.98
N LEU A 95 -1.81 -6.58 -21.82
CA LEU A 95 -1.35 -5.70 -20.75
C LEU A 95 -2.52 -5.09 -19.98
N TRP A 96 -2.29 -4.77 -18.71
CA TRP A 96 -3.29 -4.23 -17.79
C TRP A 96 -3.14 -2.72 -17.64
N TYR A 97 -4.05 -1.96 -18.25
CA TYR A 97 -4.01 -0.49 -18.30
C TYR A 97 -4.97 0.16 -17.31
N GLY A 98 -4.47 1.14 -16.56
CA GLY A 98 -5.30 1.95 -15.67
C GLY A 98 -6.12 2.97 -16.45
N PRO A 99 -6.94 3.79 -15.76
CA PRO A 99 -7.74 4.84 -16.39
C PRO A 99 -6.91 5.82 -17.24
N ASN A 100 -5.66 6.06 -16.83
CA ASN A 100 -4.66 6.71 -17.66
C ASN A 100 -3.75 5.65 -18.27
N ALA A 101 -3.61 5.61 -19.60
CA ALA A 101 -2.86 4.57 -20.32
C ALA A 101 -1.35 4.51 -19.97
N ILE A 102 -0.82 5.53 -19.28
CA ILE A 102 0.54 5.51 -18.73
C ILE A 102 0.61 4.60 -17.49
N ASP A 103 -0.48 4.48 -16.72
CA ASP A 103 -0.62 3.56 -15.58
C ASP A 103 -0.81 2.13 -16.10
N ARG A 104 0.12 1.26 -15.72
CA ARG A 104 0.15 -0.14 -16.15
C ARG A 104 0.49 -0.99 -14.94
N LEU A 105 -0.24 -2.07 -14.74
CA LEU A 105 -0.14 -2.90 -13.53
C LEU A 105 1.30 -3.37 -13.27
N ASP A 106 1.96 -3.92 -14.28
CA ASP A 106 3.35 -4.40 -14.21
C ASP A 106 4.33 -3.29 -13.76
N LYS A 107 4.19 -2.09 -14.33
CA LYS A 107 5.03 -0.92 -13.99
C LYS A 107 4.73 -0.44 -12.59
N LYS A 108 3.46 -0.34 -12.22
CA LYS A 108 3.06 0.12 -10.88
C LYS A 108 3.51 -0.87 -9.82
N PHE A 109 3.24 -2.15 -10.02
CA PHE A 109 3.62 -3.21 -9.10
C PHE A 109 5.15 -3.27 -8.90
N LYS A 110 5.92 -3.26 -10.00
CA LYS A 110 7.39 -3.16 -9.94
C LYS A 110 7.84 -1.93 -9.15
N HIS A 111 7.24 -0.77 -9.40
CA HIS A 111 7.57 0.45 -8.68
C HIS A 111 7.27 0.35 -7.17
N MET A 112 6.15 -0.27 -6.79
CA MET A 112 5.82 -0.46 -5.36
C MET A 112 6.88 -1.34 -4.68
N LEU A 113 7.22 -2.48 -5.28
CA LEU A 113 8.17 -3.44 -4.71
C LEU A 113 9.61 -2.93 -4.66
N GLU A 114 10.09 -2.33 -5.75
CA GLU A 114 11.50 -1.95 -5.91
C GLU A 114 11.82 -0.55 -5.39
N ARG A 115 10.81 0.32 -5.21
CA ARG A 115 11.00 1.67 -4.68
C ARG A 115 10.25 1.91 -3.39
N GLN A 116 8.91 1.89 -3.42
CA GLN A 116 8.11 2.37 -2.29
C GLN A 116 8.40 1.55 -1.01
N LEU A 117 8.32 0.23 -1.10
CA LEU A 117 8.61 -0.67 0.04
C LEU A 117 10.08 -0.66 0.48
N GLN A 118 10.98 -0.16 -0.36
CA GLN A 118 12.41 -0.12 -0.03
C GLN A 118 12.78 1.15 0.75
N HIS A 119 11.89 2.15 0.86
CA HIS A 119 12.18 3.42 1.53
C HIS A 119 12.58 3.23 3.00
N GLY A 120 11.86 2.40 3.75
CA GLY A 120 12.17 2.09 5.15
C GLY A 120 13.52 1.39 5.37
N GLN A 121 14.09 0.80 4.31
CA GLN A 121 15.36 0.08 4.36
C GLN A 121 16.56 0.96 3.98
N GLN A 122 16.32 2.16 3.44
CA GLN A 122 17.38 3.03 2.96
C GLN A 122 18.23 3.60 4.09
N PRO A 123 19.54 3.84 3.87
CA PRO A 123 20.42 4.42 4.88
C PRO A 123 19.94 5.76 5.44
N TYR A 124 19.39 6.65 4.59
CA TYR A 124 18.89 7.95 5.04
C TYR A 124 17.72 7.79 6.02
N PHE A 125 16.82 6.83 5.76
CA PHE A 125 15.66 6.59 6.59
C PHE A 125 16.09 6.07 7.96
N LYS A 126 16.97 5.08 8.00
CA LYS A 126 17.53 4.53 9.25
C LYS A 126 18.32 5.55 10.07
N ALA A 127 18.92 6.53 9.42
CA ALA A 127 19.63 7.62 10.11
C ALA A 127 18.66 8.63 10.76
N LEU A 128 17.53 8.92 10.11
CA LEU A 128 16.51 9.84 10.61
C LEU A 128 15.59 9.19 11.67
N TYR A 129 15.30 7.90 11.51
CA TYR A 129 14.39 7.13 12.36
C TYR A 129 15.09 5.88 12.93
N PRO A 130 16.07 6.07 13.85
CA PRO A 130 16.86 4.98 14.41
C PRO A 130 16.04 3.97 15.25
N GLU A 131 14.80 4.28 15.60
CA GLU A 131 13.86 3.38 16.27
C GLU A 131 13.26 2.32 15.33
N TYR A 132 13.25 2.56 14.01
CA TYR A 132 12.64 1.67 13.01
C TYR A 132 13.69 0.83 12.25
N GLN A 133 14.72 0.32 12.95
CA GLN A 133 15.83 -0.40 12.28
C GLN A 133 15.39 -1.69 11.57
N ASN A 134 14.39 -2.36 12.14
CA ASN A 134 13.81 -3.61 11.65
C ASN A 134 12.36 -3.37 11.22
N LEU A 135 12.19 -2.57 10.17
CA LEU A 135 10.89 -2.23 9.61
C LEU A 135 10.50 -3.23 8.53
N THR A 136 9.52 -4.08 8.83
CA THR A 136 9.06 -5.12 7.90
C THR A 136 8.11 -4.52 6.87
N PRO A 137 8.44 -4.56 5.56
CA PRO A 137 7.57 -4.00 4.53
C PRO A 137 6.36 -4.89 4.27
N LYS A 138 5.20 -4.27 4.10
CA LYS A 138 3.91 -4.88 3.79
C LYS A 138 3.22 -4.08 2.69
N LEU A 139 2.73 -4.76 1.67
CA LEU A 139 2.01 -4.18 0.54
C LEU A 139 0.61 -4.78 0.48
N MET A 140 -0.39 -3.92 0.62
CA MET A 140 -1.78 -4.26 0.41
C MET A 140 -2.30 -3.60 -0.86
N MET A 141 -2.28 -4.32 -1.96
CA MET A 141 -2.80 -3.82 -3.24
C MET A 141 -4.12 -4.54 -3.61
N GLN A 142 -5.24 -3.86 -3.39
CA GLN A 142 -6.57 -4.35 -3.72
C GLN A 142 -7.12 -3.72 -5.01
N GLY A 143 -8.26 -4.23 -5.48
CA GLY A 143 -9.04 -3.64 -6.55
C GLY A 143 -9.55 -4.68 -7.55
N ARG A 144 -9.55 -4.37 -8.84
CA ARG A 144 -10.13 -5.27 -9.84
C ARG A 144 -9.48 -5.19 -11.21
N LEU A 145 -9.29 -6.36 -11.81
CA LEU A 145 -8.94 -6.52 -13.22
C LEU A 145 -10.21 -6.71 -14.04
N TYR A 146 -10.33 -5.96 -15.12
CA TYR A 146 -11.46 -5.99 -16.05
C TYR A 146 -11.01 -6.54 -17.39
N THR A 147 -11.77 -7.48 -17.92
CA THR A 147 -11.64 -7.91 -19.31
C THR A 147 -12.79 -7.33 -20.12
N ASN A 148 -12.55 -7.06 -21.40
CA ASN A 148 -13.62 -6.65 -22.29
C ASN A 148 -14.40 -7.89 -22.75
N PRO A 149 -15.69 -8.04 -22.40
CA PRO A 149 -16.47 -9.23 -22.73
C PRO A 149 -16.77 -9.37 -24.23
N PHE A 150 -16.49 -8.33 -25.03
CA PHE A 150 -16.68 -8.33 -26.48
C PHE A 150 -15.40 -8.59 -27.27
N SER A 151 -14.26 -8.81 -26.59
CA SER A 151 -13.01 -9.22 -27.24
C SER A 151 -12.55 -10.59 -26.74
N ASN A 152 -11.96 -11.37 -27.65
CA ASN A 152 -11.34 -12.66 -27.32
C ASN A 152 -9.89 -12.46 -26.86
N GLU A 153 -9.69 -11.58 -25.88
CA GLU A 153 -8.37 -11.39 -25.28
C GLU A 153 -8.14 -12.42 -24.17
N GLU A 154 -7.04 -13.16 -24.26
CA GLU A 154 -6.63 -14.08 -23.21
C GLU A 154 -6.05 -13.31 -22.03
N THR A 155 -6.53 -13.63 -20.84
CA THR A 155 -5.96 -13.13 -19.58
C THR A 155 -4.52 -13.62 -19.46
N PRO A 156 -3.52 -12.72 -19.33
CA PRO A 156 -2.14 -13.12 -19.09
C PRO A 156 -2.06 -13.98 -17.83
N THR A 157 -1.47 -15.16 -17.94
CA THR A 157 -1.16 -15.99 -16.78
C THR A 157 0.11 -15.44 -16.11
N VAL A 158 0.11 -15.40 -14.78
CA VAL A 158 1.24 -14.96 -13.97
C VAL A 158 2.38 -15.97 -14.07
#